data_AF-A0A419YA21-F1
#
_entry.id   AF-A0A419YA21-F1
#
_cell.length_a   1.000
_cell.length_b   1.000
_cell.length_c   1.000
_cell.angle_alpha   90.00
_cell.angle_beta   90.00
_cell.angle_gamma   90.00
#
_symmetry.space_group_name_H-M   'P 1'
#
loop_
_entity.id
_entity.type
_entity.pdbx_description
1 polymer ?
#
loop_
_entity_poly.entity_id
_entity_poly.type
_entity_poly.pdbx_seq_one_letter_code
_entity_poly.pdbx_strand_id
1 'polypeptide(L)'
;MGAWGWTVLFAVAAVLAALVWWTDRYPGGWRFAFHRQHADDRARLRTKRGNLRRLEHEAAGRLAALRAAVDAERSAYRSRIARAERRLEMLRAPGRGTLHSTMGPVQLHEHRLVVFTGGATHEYPLEEIAVRCERADGTGHLHLVLPDGRQQALDFPEEEYDPTELTQFAARTHDAIAAAKRATPLRLADIPRAEVELAEAVADTTGHEQALERLEQGKAEEAADTKIPAARRALDEELDRWHKITGTRPH
;
A
#
# COMPACT_ATOMS: atom_id res chain seq x y z
N MET A 1 -21.59 -41.67 -18.11
CA MET A 1 -20.35 -41.46 -18.90
C MET A 1 -19.23 -41.19 -17.92
N GLY A 2 -18.33 -42.15 -17.71
CA GLY A 2 -17.30 -42.06 -16.67
C GLY A 2 -16.28 -40.95 -16.92
N ALA A 3 -15.58 -40.50 -15.87
CA ALA A 3 -14.53 -39.49 -15.92
C ALA A 3 -13.46 -39.73 -17.00
N TRP A 4 -13.29 -40.99 -17.43
CA TRP A 4 -12.42 -41.42 -18.51
C TRP A 4 -12.84 -40.92 -19.91
N GLY A 5 -14.14 -40.70 -20.15
CA GLY A 5 -14.62 -40.15 -21.42
C GLY A 5 -14.22 -38.69 -21.62
N TRP A 6 -14.24 -37.90 -20.54
CA TRP A 6 -13.86 -36.49 -20.57
C TRP A 6 -12.34 -36.30 -20.68
N THR A 7 -11.54 -37.13 -19.98
CA THR A 7 -10.08 -37.05 -20.09
C THR A 7 -9.60 -37.40 -21.50
N VAL A 8 -10.18 -38.41 -22.15
CA VAL A 8 -9.88 -38.74 -23.55
C VAL A 8 -10.29 -37.60 -24.48
N LEU A 9 -11.46 -36.99 -24.27
CA LEU A 9 -11.93 -35.87 -25.09
C LEU A 9 -11.03 -34.63 -24.95
N PHE A 10 -10.60 -34.28 -23.74
CA PHE A 10 -9.66 -33.17 -23.52
C PHE A 10 -8.28 -33.46 -24.13
N ALA A 11 -7.78 -34.69 -24.01
CA ALA A 11 -6.51 -35.08 -24.63
C ALA A 11 -6.58 -34.97 -26.15
N VAL A 12 -7.67 -35.45 -26.77
CA VAL A 12 -7.90 -35.33 -28.22
C VAL A 12 -8.01 -33.86 -28.64
N ALA A 13 -8.77 -33.05 -27.90
CA ALA A 13 -8.90 -31.62 -28.17
C ALA A 13 -7.55 -30.88 -28.07
N ALA A 14 -6.73 -31.19 -27.06
CA ALA A 14 -5.41 -30.61 -26.89
C ALA A 14 -4.45 -31.01 -28.03
N VAL A 15 -4.51 -32.27 -28.48
CA VAL A 15 -3.71 -32.74 -29.63
C VAL A 15 -4.16 -32.08 -30.93
N LEU A 16 -5.47 -31.96 -31.18
CA LEU A 16 -6.00 -31.27 -32.35
C LEU A 16 -5.63 -29.78 -32.34
N ALA A 17 -5.75 -29.11 -31.20
CA ALA A 17 -5.32 -27.71 -31.04
C ALA A 17 -3.82 -27.55 -31.27
N ALA A 18 -3.00 -28.47 -30.76
CA ALA A 18 -1.56 -28.47 -30.99
C ALA A 18 -1.20 -28.70 -32.46
N LEU A 19 -1.91 -29.59 -33.16
CA LEU A 19 -1.75 -29.82 -34.60
C LEU A 19 -2.11 -28.58 -35.41
N VAL A 20 -3.25 -27.95 -35.13
CA VAL A 20 -3.69 -26.71 -35.79
C VAL A 20 -2.67 -25.60 -35.58
N TRP A 21 -2.23 -25.40 -34.33
CA TRP A 21 -1.18 -24.43 -34.00
C TRP A 21 0.15 -24.72 -34.71
N TRP A 22 0.52 -25.99 -34.83
CA TRP A 22 1.77 -26.38 -35.51
C TRP A 22 1.69 -26.16 -37.02
N THR A 23 0.53 -26.43 -37.63
CA THR A 23 0.31 -26.18 -39.07
C THR A 23 0.24 -24.70 -39.40
N ASP A 24 -0.33 -23.88 -38.53
CA ASP A 24 -0.33 -22.42 -38.67
C ASP A 24 1.10 -21.84 -38.55
N ARG A 25 1.91 -22.43 -37.64
CA ARG A 25 3.28 -21.98 -37.39
C ARG A 25 4.29 -22.35 -38.49
N TYR A 26 3.97 -23.35 -39.32
CA TYR A 26 4.78 -23.86 -40.44
C TYR A 26 3.90 -24.15 -41.67
N PRO A 27 3.45 -23.12 -42.40
CA PRO A 27 2.59 -23.29 -43.56
C PRO A 27 3.34 -23.91 -44.74
N GLY A 28 2.59 -24.49 -45.69
CA GLY A 28 3.10 -25.22 -46.86
C GLY A 28 2.55 -26.64 -47.01
N GLY A 29 1.78 -27.13 -46.03
CA GLY A 29 1.16 -28.47 -46.02
C GLY A 29 1.87 -29.47 -45.12
N TRP A 30 1.22 -30.63 -44.88
CA TRP A 30 1.66 -31.66 -43.93
C TRP A 30 3.11 -32.14 -44.14
N ARG A 31 3.55 -32.21 -45.40
CA ARG A 31 4.92 -32.56 -45.74
C ARG A 31 5.93 -31.59 -45.11
N PHE A 32 5.68 -30.29 -45.14
CA PHE A 32 6.61 -29.30 -44.59
C PHE A 32 6.49 -29.14 -43.08
N ALA A 33 5.30 -29.39 -42.51
CA ALA A 33 5.07 -29.33 -41.07
C ALA A 33 5.70 -30.51 -40.30
N PHE A 34 5.72 -31.72 -40.87
CA PHE A 34 6.07 -32.96 -40.15
C PHE A 34 7.18 -33.80 -40.78
N HIS A 35 7.47 -33.68 -42.09
CA HIS A 35 8.46 -34.55 -42.73
C HIS A 35 9.88 -34.24 -42.23
N ARG A 36 10.72 -35.28 -42.15
CA ARG A 36 12.10 -35.19 -41.65
C ARG A 36 13.00 -34.31 -42.54
N GLN A 37 12.73 -34.28 -43.85
CA GLN A 37 13.50 -33.50 -44.82
C GLN A 37 13.52 -31.98 -44.52
N HIS A 38 12.50 -31.44 -43.85
CA HIS A 38 12.41 -30.03 -43.47
C HIS A 38 12.62 -29.80 -41.96
N ALA A 39 13.11 -30.81 -41.23
CA ALA A 39 13.31 -30.70 -39.79
C ALA A 39 14.34 -29.61 -39.44
N ASP A 40 15.41 -29.52 -40.22
CA ASP A 40 16.46 -28.51 -40.03
C ASP A 40 15.95 -27.10 -40.31
N ASP A 41 15.15 -26.91 -41.37
CA ASP A 41 14.53 -25.62 -41.69
C ASP A 41 13.58 -25.15 -40.57
N ARG A 42 12.75 -26.06 -40.04
CA ARG A 42 11.87 -25.78 -38.89
C ARG A 42 12.68 -25.45 -37.63
N ALA A 43 13.78 -26.17 -37.39
CA ALA A 43 14.66 -25.94 -36.25
C ALA A 43 15.34 -24.56 -36.33
N ARG A 44 15.80 -24.14 -37.52
CA ARG A 44 16.35 -22.80 -37.76
C ARG A 44 15.33 -21.70 -37.47
N LEU A 45 14.12 -21.80 -38.02
CA LEU A 45 13.03 -20.86 -37.75
C LEU A 45 12.68 -20.78 -36.26
N ARG A 46 12.52 -21.94 -35.60
CA ARG A 46 12.27 -21.99 -34.16
C ARG A 46 13.38 -21.30 -33.37
N THR A 47 14.63 -21.53 -33.74
CA THR A 47 15.81 -20.92 -33.10
C THR A 47 15.81 -19.41 -33.27
N LYS A 48 15.58 -18.88 -34.48
CA LYS A 48 15.52 -17.42 -34.70
C LYS A 48 14.37 -16.76 -33.95
N ARG A 49 13.18 -17.38 -33.97
CA ARG A 49 12.00 -16.90 -33.20
C ARG A 49 12.26 -16.90 -31.70
N GLY A 50 12.86 -17.98 -31.18
CA GLY A 50 13.25 -18.08 -29.78
C GLY A 50 14.26 -17.00 -29.37
N ASN A 51 15.27 -16.77 -30.22
CA ASN A 51 16.28 -15.73 -29.97
C ASN A 51 15.66 -14.32 -29.95
N LEU A 52 14.80 -13.98 -30.92
CA LEU A 52 14.11 -12.68 -30.93
C LEU A 52 13.26 -12.48 -29.69
N ARG A 53 12.40 -13.45 -29.35
CA ARG A 53 11.54 -13.38 -28.16
C ARG A 53 12.33 -13.24 -26.87
N ARG A 54 13.46 -13.95 -26.75
CA ARG A 54 14.34 -13.83 -25.59
C ARG A 54 14.87 -12.41 -25.46
N LEU A 55 15.40 -11.84 -26.54
CA LEU A 55 15.94 -10.47 -26.54
C LEU A 55 14.85 -9.45 -26.21
N GLU A 56 13.67 -9.56 -26.81
CA GLU A 56 12.53 -8.67 -26.51
C GLU A 56 12.06 -8.80 -25.05
N HIS A 57 12.06 -10.01 -24.51
CA HIS A 57 11.68 -10.25 -23.11
C HIS A 57 12.73 -9.70 -22.14
N GLU A 58 14.02 -9.88 -22.41
CA GLU A 58 15.11 -9.30 -21.63
C GLU A 58 15.03 -7.76 -21.62
N ALA A 59 14.85 -7.15 -22.80
CA ALA A 59 14.63 -5.71 -22.96
C ALA A 59 13.42 -5.20 -22.17
N ALA A 60 12.28 -5.85 -22.33
CA ALA A 60 11.05 -5.51 -21.60
C ALA A 60 11.24 -5.67 -20.09
N GLY A 61 11.93 -6.71 -19.65
CA GLY A 61 12.26 -6.95 -18.24
C GLY A 61 13.13 -5.83 -17.64
N ARG A 62 14.16 -5.38 -18.36
CA ARG A 62 15.00 -4.24 -17.94
C ARG A 62 14.19 -2.96 -17.78
N LEU A 63 13.38 -2.59 -18.77
CA LEU A 63 12.54 -1.39 -18.71
C LEU A 63 11.46 -1.49 -17.61
N ALA A 64 10.89 -2.69 -17.41
CA ALA A 64 9.95 -2.92 -16.33
C ALA A 64 10.60 -2.73 -14.95
N ALA A 65 11.82 -3.22 -14.75
CA ALA A 65 12.57 -3.02 -13.51
C ALA A 65 12.86 -1.54 -13.23
N LEU A 66 13.25 -0.76 -14.25
CA LEU A 66 13.47 0.68 -14.11
C LEU A 66 12.18 1.44 -13.76
N ARG A 67 11.05 1.09 -14.39
CA ARG A 67 9.74 1.66 -14.04
C ARG A 67 9.34 1.33 -12.61
N ALA A 68 9.55 0.08 -12.19
CA ALA A 68 9.27 -0.34 -10.82
C ALA A 68 10.13 0.45 -9.81
N ALA A 69 11.38 0.77 -10.14
CA ALA A 69 12.22 1.62 -9.30
C ALA A 69 11.67 3.06 -9.18
N VAL A 70 11.17 3.66 -10.28
CA VAL A 70 10.50 4.96 -10.24
C VAL A 70 9.26 4.94 -9.35
N ASP A 71 8.43 3.90 -9.48
CA ASP A 71 7.22 3.73 -8.68
C ASP A 71 7.54 3.52 -7.19
N ALA A 72 8.60 2.75 -6.89
CA ALA A 72 9.10 2.56 -5.53
C ALA A 72 9.55 3.88 -4.90
N GLU A 73 10.34 4.68 -5.60
CA GLU A 73 10.78 6.01 -5.12
C GLU A 73 9.60 6.96 -4.93
N ARG A 74 8.63 6.94 -5.85
CA ARG A 74 7.40 7.74 -5.71
C ARG A 74 6.60 7.33 -4.48
N SER A 75 6.50 6.04 -4.19
CA SER A 75 5.83 5.53 -2.99
C SER A 75 6.59 5.91 -1.72
N ALA A 76 7.91 5.82 -1.74
CA ALA A 76 8.78 6.22 -0.63
C ALA A 76 8.63 7.71 -0.32
N TYR A 77 8.66 8.57 -1.35
CA TYR A 77 8.44 10.02 -1.23
C TYR A 77 7.08 10.35 -0.58
N ARG A 78 5.98 9.77 -1.09
CA ARG A 78 4.64 9.95 -0.50
C ARG A 78 4.61 9.47 0.96
N SER A 79 5.28 8.37 1.26
CA SER A 79 5.33 7.82 2.61
C SER A 79 6.08 8.72 3.58
N ARG A 80 7.16 9.39 3.13
CA ARG A 80 7.90 10.40 3.92
C ARG A 80 7.00 11.58 4.27
N ILE A 81 6.33 12.16 3.26
CA ILE A 81 5.39 13.27 3.46
C ILE A 81 4.28 12.86 4.42
N ALA A 82 3.59 11.74 4.15
CA ALA A 82 2.49 11.28 4.98
C ALA A 82 2.92 11.00 6.44
N ARG A 83 4.18 10.59 6.67
CA ARG A 83 4.72 10.42 8.02
C ARG A 83 4.93 11.76 8.72
N ALA A 84 5.49 12.75 8.02
CA ALA A 84 5.70 14.09 8.56
C ALA A 84 4.35 14.79 8.84
N GLU A 85 3.37 14.67 7.94
CA GLU A 85 2.00 15.16 8.14
C GLU A 85 1.34 14.52 9.36
N ARG A 86 1.39 13.19 9.50
CA ARG A 86 0.85 12.50 10.69
C ARG A 86 1.53 12.96 11.97
N ARG A 87 2.84 13.18 11.95
CA ARG A 87 3.57 13.72 13.12
C ARG A 87 3.02 15.09 13.49
N LEU A 88 2.88 15.98 12.52
CA LEU A 88 2.35 17.33 12.73
C LEU A 88 0.89 17.29 13.23
N GLU A 89 0.07 16.40 12.69
CA GLU A 89 -1.32 16.18 13.12
C GLU A 89 -1.37 15.70 14.57
N MET A 90 -0.57 14.70 14.95
CA MET A 90 -0.50 14.23 16.35
C MET A 90 -0.04 15.32 17.32
N LEU A 91 0.91 16.17 16.89
CA LEU A 91 1.37 17.30 17.71
C LEU A 91 0.29 18.37 17.87
N ARG A 92 -0.61 18.56 16.90
CA ARG A 92 -1.71 19.52 16.97
C ARG A 92 -2.91 18.96 17.74
N ALA A 93 -3.28 17.72 17.44
CA ALA A 93 -4.47 17.04 17.94
C ALA A 93 -4.15 15.55 18.20
N PRO A 94 -3.65 15.18 19.38
CA PRO A 94 -3.21 13.81 19.68
C PRO A 94 -4.36 12.78 19.81
N GLY A 95 -5.60 13.16 19.52
CA GLY A 95 -6.78 12.29 19.63
C GLY A 95 -7.13 11.97 21.08
N ARG A 96 -7.74 10.80 21.32
CA ARG A 96 -8.06 10.28 22.67
C ARG A 96 -6.87 9.61 23.34
N GLY A 97 -6.09 8.86 22.57
CA GLY A 97 -5.07 7.95 23.09
C GLY A 97 -5.66 6.73 23.80
N THR A 98 -4.84 6.07 24.62
CA THR A 98 -5.20 4.79 25.26
C THR A 98 -6.25 5.00 26.37
N LEU A 99 -7.18 4.05 26.53
CA LEU A 99 -8.12 4.06 27.66
C LEU A 99 -7.39 3.64 28.95
N HIS A 100 -7.43 4.49 29.97
CA HIS A 100 -6.80 4.21 31.27
C HIS A 100 -7.77 3.68 32.31
N SER A 101 -8.98 4.25 32.38
CA SER A 101 -9.95 3.90 33.42
C SER A 101 -11.37 4.27 33.00
N THR A 102 -12.35 3.59 33.59
CA THR A 102 -13.78 3.82 33.37
C THR A 102 -14.47 3.90 34.73
N MET A 103 -15.41 4.83 34.87
CA MET A 103 -16.26 5.00 36.05
C MET A 103 -17.66 5.44 35.59
N GLY A 104 -18.61 4.51 35.64
CA GLY A 104 -19.98 4.74 35.15
C GLY A 104 -19.99 5.35 33.73
N PRO A 105 -20.60 6.54 33.53
CA PRO A 105 -20.65 7.22 32.24
C PRO A 105 -19.37 7.95 31.85
N VAL A 106 -18.26 7.78 32.58
CA VAL A 106 -17.01 8.53 32.37
C VAL A 106 -15.88 7.58 31.99
N GLN A 107 -15.16 7.91 30.93
CA GLN A 107 -13.96 7.21 30.49
C GLN A 107 -12.77 8.17 30.47
N LEU A 108 -11.72 7.81 31.19
CA LEU A 108 -10.45 8.52 31.18
C LEU A 108 -9.54 7.89 30.14
N HIS A 109 -9.29 8.64 29.06
CA HIS A 109 -8.24 8.33 28.09
C HIS A 109 -6.99 9.16 28.36
N GLU A 110 -5.90 8.81 27.68
CA GLU A 110 -4.59 9.47 27.77
C GLU A 110 -4.62 10.99 27.55
N HIS A 111 -5.47 11.46 26.63
CA HIS A 111 -5.55 12.89 26.27
C HIS A 111 -6.96 13.48 26.41
N ARG A 112 -7.97 12.64 26.68
CA ARG A 112 -9.39 13.05 26.69
C ARG A 112 -10.14 12.44 27.86
N LEU A 113 -11.05 13.21 28.42
CA LEU A 113 -12.14 12.68 29.25
C LEU A 113 -13.39 12.56 28.40
N VAL A 114 -13.97 11.37 28.32
CA VAL A 114 -15.20 11.09 27.57
C VAL A 114 -16.34 10.90 28.55
N VAL A 115 -17.44 11.61 28.34
CA VAL A 115 -18.61 11.62 29.23
C VAL A 115 -19.86 11.26 28.43
N PHE A 116 -20.61 10.25 28.88
CA PHE A 116 -21.84 9.76 28.26
C PHE A 116 -23.06 10.23 29.06
N THR A 117 -23.71 11.32 28.64
CA THR A 117 -24.85 11.91 29.36
C THR A 117 -26.00 12.21 28.42
N GLY A 118 -27.24 11.87 28.80
CA GLY A 118 -28.44 12.22 28.03
C GLY A 118 -28.47 11.65 26.61
N GLY A 119 -27.81 10.51 26.38
CA GLY A 119 -27.69 9.88 25.05
C GLY A 119 -26.65 10.53 24.13
N ALA A 120 -25.95 11.56 24.58
CA ALA A 120 -24.86 12.20 23.86
C ALA A 120 -23.48 11.79 24.43
N THR A 121 -22.46 11.80 23.56
CA THR A 121 -21.06 11.61 23.94
C THR A 121 -20.35 12.96 23.86
N HIS A 122 -19.74 13.38 24.96
CA HIS A 122 -18.94 14.60 25.02
C HIS A 122 -17.48 14.25 25.31
N GLU A 123 -16.56 14.91 24.59
CA GLU A 123 -15.13 14.69 24.74
C GLU A 123 -14.44 15.99 25.12
N TYR A 124 -13.68 15.95 26.21
CA TYR A 124 -12.99 17.12 26.73
C TYR A 124 -11.47 16.88 26.73
N PRO A 125 -10.65 17.78 26.13
CA PRO A 125 -9.20 17.75 26.29
C PRO A 125 -8.82 17.86 27.77
N LEU A 126 -7.98 16.95 28.26
CA LEU A 126 -7.57 16.95 29.66
C LEU A 126 -6.85 18.24 30.06
N GLU A 127 -6.12 18.86 29.13
CA GLU A 127 -5.40 20.10 29.36
C GLU A 127 -6.32 21.33 29.53
N GLU A 128 -7.59 21.24 29.16
CA GLU A 128 -8.55 22.35 29.20
C GLU A 128 -9.57 22.23 30.34
N ILE A 129 -9.56 21.13 31.09
CA ILE A 129 -10.53 20.89 32.17
C ILE A 129 -9.90 20.91 33.56
N ALA A 130 -10.75 20.87 34.58
CA ALA A 130 -10.38 20.54 35.95
C ALA A 130 -11.44 19.61 36.55
N VAL A 131 -11.04 18.79 37.52
CA VAL A 131 -11.93 17.85 38.20
C VAL A 131 -11.86 18.06 39.71
N ARG A 132 -13.01 17.92 40.37
CA ARG A 132 -13.12 17.86 41.84
C ARG A 132 -14.10 16.75 42.21
N CYS A 133 -13.76 15.98 43.23
CA CYS A 133 -14.68 15.03 43.84
C CYS A 133 -15.23 15.61 45.14
N GLU A 134 -16.52 15.45 45.37
CA GLU A 134 -17.22 15.82 46.60
C GLU A 134 -18.16 14.68 46.99
N ARG A 135 -18.53 14.61 48.27
CA ARG A 135 -19.47 13.62 48.79
C ARG A 135 -20.49 14.32 49.65
N ALA A 136 -21.76 14.11 49.35
CA ALA A 136 -22.88 14.69 50.09
C ALA A 136 -24.05 13.72 50.06
N ASP A 137 -24.77 13.60 51.20
CA ASP A 137 -26.06 12.89 51.29
C ASP A 137 -26.09 11.46 50.70
N GLY A 138 -25.01 10.69 50.87
CA GLY A 138 -24.94 9.32 50.35
C GLY A 138 -24.72 9.23 48.83
N THR A 139 -24.31 10.32 48.19
CA THR A 139 -23.95 10.38 46.77
C THR A 139 -22.55 10.95 46.61
N GLY A 140 -21.75 10.31 45.74
CA GLY A 140 -20.50 10.87 45.27
C GLY A 140 -20.73 11.78 44.06
N HIS A 141 -20.15 12.98 44.07
CA HIS A 141 -20.24 13.93 42.97
C HIS A 141 -18.87 14.16 42.33
N LEU A 142 -18.79 13.99 41.01
CA LEU A 142 -17.64 14.39 40.21
C LEU A 142 -17.97 15.69 39.49
N HIS A 143 -17.36 16.79 39.92
CA HIS A 143 -17.50 18.10 39.29
C HIS A 143 -16.40 18.31 38.25
N LEU A 144 -16.81 18.61 37.03
CA LEU A 144 -15.94 18.99 35.92
C LEU A 144 -16.07 20.49 35.66
N VAL A 145 -14.95 21.20 35.62
CA VAL A 145 -14.88 22.55 35.06
C VAL A 145 -14.50 22.41 33.60
N LEU A 146 -15.40 22.81 32.71
CA LEU A 146 -15.28 22.68 31.27
C LEU A 146 -14.43 23.82 30.67
N PRO A 147 -13.98 23.71 29.40
CA PRO A 147 -13.16 24.75 28.76
C PRO A 147 -13.84 26.12 28.65
N ASP A 148 -15.18 26.13 28.60
CA ASP A 148 -15.99 27.36 28.59
C ASP A 148 -16.22 27.95 29.99
N GLY A 149 -15.62 27.36 31.02
CA GLY A 149 -15.74 27.75 32.42
C GLY A 149 -17.00 27.24 33.11
N ARG A 150 -17.91 26.55 32.41
CA ARG A 150 -19.11 25.97 33.03
C ARG A 150 -18.75 24.77 33.89
N GLN A 151 -19.57 24.51 34.89
CA GLN A 151 -19.45 23.33 35.74
C GLN A 151 -20.49 22.29 35.35
N GLN A 152 -20.06 21.05 35.22
CA GLN A 152 -20.90 19.88 35.04
C GLN A 152 -20.70 18.95 36.24
N ALA A 153 -21.79 18.57 36.92
CA ALA A 153 -21.76 17.57 37.98
C ALA A 153 -22.22 16.22 37.43
N LEU A 154 -21.54 15.15 37.86
CA LEU A 154 -21.92 13.77 37.59
C LEU A 154 -22.15 13.08 38.92
N ASP A 155 -23.32 12.45 39.05
CA ASP A 155 -23.77 11.83 40.28
C ASP A 155 -23.47 10.32 40.25
N PHE A 156 -22.91 9.83 41.34
CA PHE A 156 -22.55 8.43 41.56
C PHE A 156 -23.18 7.99 42.89
N PRO A 157 -24.40 7.41 42.84
CA PRO A 157 -25.08 6.90 44.03
C PRO A 157 -24.23 5.81 44.71
N GLU A 158 -24.12 5.86 46.03
CA GLU A 158 -23.30 4.89 46.79
C GLU A 158 -23.85 3.46 46.73
N GLU A 159 -25.13 3.31 46.39
CA GLU A 159 -25.75 2.00 46.17
C GLU A 159 -25.24 1.32 44.90
N GLU A 160 -24.77 2.10 43.92
CA GLU A 160 -24.33 1.63 42.60
C GLU A 160 -22.80 1.64 42.44
N TYR A 161 -22.10 2.56 43.12
CA TYR A 161 -20.67 2.79 42.95
C TYR A 161 -19.93 2.80 44.28
N ASP A 162 -18.79 2.11 44.34
CA ASP A 162 -17.92 2.14 45.52
C ASP A 162 -17.32 3.55 45.69
N PRO A 163 -17.54 4.23 46.84
CA PRO A 163 -16.95 5.53 47.13
C PRO A 163 -15.42 5.55 47.04
N THR A 164 -14.79 4.42 47.37
CA THR A 164 -13.34 4.25 47.31
C THR A 164 -12.86 4.26 45.86
N GLU A 165 -13.54 3.53 44.98
CA GLU A 165 -13.22 3.50 43.55
C GLU A 165 -13.45 4.85 42.90
N LEU A 166 -14.52 5.57 43.26
CA LEU A 166 -14.79 6.93 42.80
C LEU A 166 -13.66 7.89 43.21
N THR A 167 -13.24 7.84 44.48
CA THR A 167 -12.15 8.69 45.00
C THR A 167 -10.84 8.40 44.25
N GLN A 168 -10.52 7.12 44.02
CA GLN A 168 -9.33 6.73 43.26
C GLN A 168 -9.43 7.16 41.79
N PHE A 169 -10.59 7.04 41.16
CA PHE A 169 -10.83 7.49 39.79
C PHE A 169 -10.64 9.01 39.67
N ALA A 170 -11.18 9.78 40.62
CA ALA A 170 -11.02 11.23 40.66
C ALA A 170 -9.55 11.64 40.83
N ALA A 171 -8.82 10.97 41.73
CA ALA A 171 -7.38 11.20 41.90
C ALA A 171 -6.59 10.92 40.62
N ARG A 172 -6.82 9.76 39.97
CA ARG A 172 -6.20 9.43 38.68
C ARG A 172 -6.53 10.45 37.59
N THR A 173 -7.78 10.90 37.53
CA THR A 173 -8.22 11.91 36.55
C THR A 173 -7.54 13.26 36.81
N HIS A 174 -7.44 13.68 38.07
CA HIS A 174 -6.74 14.90 38.47
C HIS A 174 -5.26 14.85 38.08
N ASP A 175 -4.58 13.73 38.37
CA ASP A 175 -3.17 13.55 38.04
C ASP A 175 -2.93 13.52 36.51
N ALA A 176 -3.84 12.88 35.76
CA ALA A 176 -3.80 12.87 34.30
C ALA A 176 -4.00 14.28 33.71
N ILE A 177 -4.93 15.07 34.25
CA ILE A 177 -5.12 16.48 33.88
C ILE A 177 -3.85 17.29 34.15
N ALA A 178 -3.25 17.14 35.34
CA ALA A 178 -2.02 17.83 35.69
C ALA A 178 -0.83 17.42 34.80
N ALA A 179 -0.75 16.15 34.41
CA ALA A 179 0.22 15.67 33.43
C ALA A 179 -0.02 16.27 32.04
N ALA A 180 -1.26 16.25 31.54
CA ALA A 180 -1.64 16.81 30.25
C ALA A 180 -1.31 18.32 30.16
N LYS A 181 -1.66 19.10 31.19
CA LYS A 181 -1.33 20.53 31.26
C LYS A 181 0.17 20.81 31.19
N ARG A 182 1.01 19.95 31.78
CA ARG A 182 2.47 20.05 31.69
C ARG A 182 3.03 19.61 30.32
N ALA A 183 2.43 18.59 29.71
CA ALA A 183 2.88 18.04 28.44
C ALA A 183 2.49 18.93 27.24
N THR A 184 1.34 19.59 27.27
CA THR A 184 0.85 20.43 26.17
C THR A 184 1.84 21.50 25.69
N PRO A 185 2.43 22.37 26.54
CA PRO A 185 3.37 23.38 26.05
C PRO A 185 4.62 22.76 25.41
N LEU A 186 5.10 21.62 25.93
CA LEU A 186 6.23 20.89 25.35
C LEU A 186 5.87 20.34 23.97
N ARG A 187 4.71 19.71 23.84
CA ARG A 187 4.17 19.22 22.56
C ARG A 187 4.02 20.35 21.53
N LEU A 188 3.46 21.50 21.94
CA LEU A 188 3.27 22.64 21.03
C LEU A 188 4.61 23.26 20.61
N ALA A 189 5.63 23.23 21.47
CA ALA A 189 6.97 23.71 21.13
C ALA A 189 7.66 22.87 20.04
N ASP A 190 7.23 21.61 19.83
CA ASP A 190 7.75 20.74 18.76
C ASP A 190 7.11 21.01 17.39
N ILE A 191 6.00 21.77 17.32
CA ILE A 191 5.29 22.04 16.07
C ILE A 191 6.18 22.71 15.02
N PRO A 192 6.92 23.80 15.31
CA PRO A 192 7.77 24.46 14.30
C PRO A 192 8.82 23.52 13.72
N ARG A 193 9.39 22.64 14.55
CA ARG A 193 10.35 21.63 14.08
C ARG A 193 9.68 20.62 13.14
N ALA A 194 8.48 20.13 13.48
CA ALA A 194 7.75 19.21 12.62
C ALA A 194 7.31 19.85 11.29
N GLU A 195 7.03 21.15 11.29
CA GLU A 195 6.74 21.91 10.06
C GLU A 195 7.97 22.02 9.15
N VAL A 196 9.16 22.24 9.72
CA VAL A 196 10.43 22.19 8.98
C VAL A 196 10.67 20.80 8.40
N GLU A 197 10.50 19.74 9.20
CA GLU A 197 10.65 18.36 8.73
C GLU A 197 9.69 18.03 7.57
N LEU A 198 8.45 18.53 7.61
CA LEU A 198 7.50 18.38 6.50
C LEU A 198 7.97 19.15 5.25
N ALA A 199 8.42 20.40 5.41
CA ALA A 199 8.93 21.20 4.30
C ALA A 199 10.16 20.54 3.63
N GLU A 200 11.08 20.01 4.43
CA GLU A 200 12.24 19.24 3.95
C GLU A 200 11.80 17.97 3.20
N ALA A 201 10.83 17.21 3.74
CA ALA A 201 10.31 16.01 3.08
C ALA A 201 9.62 16.31 1.74
N VAL A 202 8.98 17.48 1.61
CA VAL A 202 8.38 17.96 0.35
C VAL A 202 9.44 18.44 -0.63
N ALA A 203 10.51 19.06 -0.15
CA ALA A 203 11.61 19.54 -0.98
C ALA A 203 12.54 18.42 -1.49
N ASP A 204 12.64 17.30 -0.78
CA ASP A 204 13.50 16.17 -1.16
C ASP A 204 12.90 15.30 -2.28
N THR A 205 13.01 15.81 -3.51
CA THR A 205 12.64 15.12 -4.77
C THR A 205 13.80 14.35 -5.41
N THR A 206 15.01 14.45 -4.84
CA THR A 206 16.27 13.95 -5.43
C THR A 206 16.18 12.49 -5.86
N GLY A 207 15.63 11.62 -5.00
CA GLY A 207 15.51 10.18 -5.31
C GLY A 207 14.58 9.89 -6.49
N HIS A 208 13.48 10.64 -6.60
CA HIS A 208 12.52 10.50 -7.71
C HIS A 208 13.13 10.97 -9.03
N GLU A 209 13.81 12.12 -9.02
CA GLU A 209 14.49 12.68 -10.19
C GLU A 209 15.58 11.74 -10.72
N GLN A 210 16.42 11.19 -9.83
CA GLN A 210 17.44 10.21 -10.21
C GLN A 210 16.83 8.93 -10.80
N ALA A 211 15.70 8.46 -10.27
CA ALA A 211 15.03 7.28 -10.81
C ALA A 211 14.46 7.54 -12.21
N LEU A 212 13.89 8.73 -12.44
CA LEU A 212 13.43 9.15 -13.77
C LEU A 212 14.59 9.26 -14.76
N GLU A 213 15.71 9.86 -14.34
CA GLU A 213 16.90 9.96 -15.18
C GLU A 213 17.41 8.58 -15.61
N ARG A 214 17.51 7.63 -14.67
CA ARG A 214 17.90 6.24 -14.98
C ARG A 214 16.93 5.55 -15.92
N LEU A 215 15.63 5.82 -15.80
CA LEU A 215 14.63 5.28 -16.72
C LEU A 215 14.81 5.85 -18.13
N GLU A 216 15.05 7.15 -18.27
CA GLU A 216 15.30 7.77 -19.58
C GLU A 216 16.61 7.29 -20.20
N GLN A 217 17.69 7.16 -19.41
CA GLN A 217 18.94 6.55 -19.85
C GLN A 217 18.72 5.11 -20.34
N GLY A 218 18.01 4.28 -19.58
CA GLY A 218 17.70 2.90 -19.98
C GLY A 218 16.82 2.80 -21.24
N LYS A 219 15.91 3.74 -21.46
CA LYS A 219 15.15 3.84 -22.71
C LYS A 219 16.05 4.20 -23.89
N ALA A 220 16.98 5.15 -23.70
CA ALA A 220 17.92 5.56 -24.74
C ALA A 220 18.89 4.42 -25.11
N GLU A 221 19.39 3.69 -24.12
CA GLU A 221 20.22 2.50 -24.33
C GLU A 221 19.49 1.41 -25.11
N GLU A 222 18.23 1.13 -24.75
CA GLU A 222 17.42 0.14 -25.46
C GLU A 222 17.11 0.58 -26.90
N ALA A 223 16.85 1.87 -27.12
CA ALA A 223 16.64 2.42 -28.46
C ALA A 223 17.91 2.34 -29.34
N ALA A 224 19.09 2.44 -28.73
CA ALA A 224 20.39 2.29 -29.40
C ALA A 224 20.79 0.82 -29.61
N ASP A 225 20.15 -0.15 -28.94
CA ASP A 225 20.49 -1.57 -29.05
C ASP A 225 20.11 -2.13 -30.44
N THR A 226 21.13 -2.43 -31.23
CA THR A 226 20.98 -2.97 -32.58
C THR A 226 20.65 -4.47 -32.61
N LYS A 227 20.73 -5.18 -31.48
CA LYS A 227 20.54 -6.63 -31.41
C LYS A 227 19.12 -7.05 -31.78
N ILE A 228 18.09 -6.36 -31.30
CA ILE A 228 16.69 -6.67 -31.63
C ILE A 228 16.42 -6.42 -33.12
N PRO A 229 16.74 -5.26 -33.72
CA PRO A 229 16.65 -5.05 -35.17
C PRO A 229 17.43 -6.09 -35.99
N ALA A 230 18.64 -6.48 -35.56
CA ALA A 230 19.42 -7.51 -36.23
C ALA A 230 18.75 -8.90 -36.13
N ALA A 231 18.21 -9.26 -34.96
CA ALA A 231 17.49 -10.52 -34.77
C ALA A 231 16.18 -10.58 -35.57
N ARG A 232 15.47 -9.44 -35.72
CA ARG A 232 14.29 -9.33 -36.60
C ARG A 232 14.64 -9.56 -38.05
N ARG A 233 15.68 -8.88 -38.57
CA ARG A 233 16.18 -9.11 -39.94
C ARG A 233 16.58 -10.57 -40.16
N ALA A 234 17.32 -11.16 -39.23
CA ALA A 234 17.72 -12.57 -39.32
C ALA A 234 16.54 -13.55 -39.27
N LEU A 235 15.44 -13.19 -38.59
CA LEU A 235 14.20 -13.95 -38.62
C LEU A 235 13.49 -13.79 -39.98
N ASP A 236 13.40 -12.57 -40.49
CA ASP A 236 12.78 -12.29 -41.79
C ASP A 236 13.47 -13.02 -42.93
N GLU A 237 14.81 -13.07 -42.93
CA GLU A 237 15.58 -13.86 -43.90
C GLU A 237 15.22 -15.37 -43.87
N GLU A 238 15.01 -15.95 -42.67
CA GLU A 238 14.57 -17.35 -42.57
C GLU A 238 13.10 -17.52 -43.01
N LEU A 239 12.23 -16.55 -42.73
CA LEU A 239 10.84 -16.58 -43.17
C LEU A 239 10.75 -16.51 -44.71
N ASP A 240 11.58 -15.69 -45.35
CA ASP A 240 11.67 -15.59 -46.81
C ASP A 240 12.27 -16.85 -47.42
N ARG A 241 13.31 -17.43 -46.80
CA ARG A 241 13.83 -18.76 -47.18
C ARG A 241 12.74 -19.83 -47.12
N TRP A 242 11.98 -19.88 -46.03
CA TRP A 242 10.87 -20.81 -45.89
C TRP A 242 9.81 -20.60 -46.97
N HIS A 243 9.42 -19.34 -47.23
CA HIS A 243 8.47 -19.01 -48.28
C HIS A 243 8.93 -19.48 -49.66
N LYS A 244 10.23 -19.34 -49.97
CA LYS A 244 10.80 -19.83 -51.24
C LYS A 244 10.70 -21.35 -51.39
N ILE A 245 10.77 -22.11 -50.29
CA ILE A 245 10.70 -23.58 -50.30
C ILE A 245 9.25 -24.08 -50.33
N THR A 246 8.34 -23.41 -49.61
CA THR A 246 6.99 -23.91 -49.36
C THR A 246 5.89 -23.18 -50.13
N GLY A 247 6.21 -22.04 -50.73
CA GLY A 247 5.22 -21.15 -51.37
C GLY A 247 4.37 -20.35 -50.38
N THR A 248 4.60 -20.46 -49.07
CA THR A 248 3.80 -19.75 -48.05
C THR A 248 4.68 -19.21 -46.92
N ARG A 249 4.51 -17.93 -46.56
CA ARG A 249 5.31 -17.29 -45.51
C ARG A 249 4.70 -17.61 -44.12
N PRO A 250 5.49 -18.08 -43.14
CA PRO A 250 5.01 -18.29 -41.78
C PRO A 250 4.75 -16.97 -41.04
N HIS A 251 3.79 -16.97 -40.11
CA HIS A 251 3.58 -15.91 -39.10
C HIS A 251 4.44 -16.15 -37.85
#